data_AF-A0A9Y1Z6R5-F1
#
_entry.id   AF-A0A9Y1Z6R5-F1
#
_cell.length_a   1.000
_cell.length_b   1.000
_cell.length_c   1.000
_cell.angle_alpha   90.00
_cell.angle_beta   90.00
_cell.angle_gamma   90.00
#
_symmetry.space_group_name_H-M   'P 1'
#
loop_
_entity.id
_entity.type
_entity.pdbx_description
1 polymer ?
#
loop_
_entity_poly.entity_id
_entity_poly.type
_entity_poly.pdbx_seq_one_letter_code
_entity_poly.pdbx_strand_id
1 'polypeptide(L)'
;MVPRRSIDHPSVVSRRRALAGVGTALAVSLAGCSALPSRTLDDPEREDQASSAILNYYVDDERVAEVAMTELWRTSHGDAYGDWQFPFRTNVWHGDDFTLESLRYVFRPRGVDHPPEFYLQRPGGYPWEPIEFARGEDHEETILEVPDLGFQGRGSVAFELVAAVYDEEPFELEIDVAATLGADGLTGRDYRIEGTLERTIPGRGGQA
;
A
#
# COMPACT_ATOMS: atom_id res chain seq x y z
N MET A 1 9.73 80.26 5.65
CA MET A 1 10.62 79.61 4.67
C MET A 1 9.77 78.64 3.86
N VAL A 2 9.78 78.73 2.52
CA VAL A 2 8.84 78.02 1.60
C VAL A 2 9.52 76.75 1.03
N PRO A 3 8.85 75.84 0.29
CA PRO A 3 8.27 74.60 0.81
C PRO A 3 8.85 73.35 0.09
N ARG A 4 8.18 72.18 0.17
CA ARG A 4 7.82 71.30 -0.98
C ARG A 4 6.96 70.11 -0.50
N ARG A 5 5.75 69.94 -1.08
CA ARG A 5 5.30 68.82 -1.99
C ARG A 5 5.12 67.46 -1.26
N SER A 6 4.26 66.49 -1.61
CA SER A 6 3.31 66.21 -2.72
C SER A 6 2.58 64.87 -2.36
N ILE A 7 1.33 64.52 -2.71
CA ILE A 7 0.22 65.13 -3.47
C ILE A 7 -1.13 64.53 -2.96
N ASP A 8 -2.28 64.96 -3.49
CA ASP A 8 -3.64 64.53 -3.12
C ASP A 8 -4.16 63.24 -3.83
N HIS A 9 -5.23 62.66 -3.26
CA HIS A 9 -6.34 61.89 -3.89
C HIS A 9 -6.23 60.35 -4.16
N PRO A 10 -7.36 59.59 -4.27
CA PRO A 10 -8.42 59.44 -3.25
C PRO A 10 -9.03 58.00 -3.18
N SER A 11 -10.16 57.88 -2.47
CA SER A 11 -11.22 56.85 -2.61
C SER A 11 -10.99 55.44 -2.03
N VAL A 12 -11.57 55.21 -0.84
CA VAL A 12 -11.98 53.89 -0.36
C VAL A 12 -13.50 53.79 -0.50
N VAL A 13 -13.98 52.93 -1.41
CA VAL A 13 -15.41 52.52 -1.45
C VAL A 13 -15.50 51.01 -1.64
N SER A 14 -15.70 50.28 -0.54
CA SER A 14 -16.09 48.87 -0.57
C SER A 14 -17.60 48.74 -0.73
N ARG A 15 -18.08 48.09 -1.80
CA ARG A 15 -19.47 47.59 -1.93
C ARG A 15 -19.58 46.31 -2.78
N ARG A 16 -19.52 45.16 -2.08
CA ARG A 16 -20.34 43.92 -2.20
C ARG A 16 -20.62 43.25 -3.58
N ARG A 17 -20.67 41.91 -3.53
CA ARG A 17 -21.08 40.89 -4.54
C ARG A 17 -19.93 40.50 -5.50
N ALA A 18 -19.80 39.25 -5.98
CA ALA A 18 -20.61 38.02 -5.87
C ALA A 18 -19.72 36.84 -5.41
N LEU A 19 -20.19 35.80 -4.70
CA LEU A 19 -21.00 34.67 -5.19
C LEU A 19 -20.45 34.00 -6.46
N ALA A 20 -19.63 32.96 -6.29
CA ALA A 20 -19.52 31.81 -7.19
C ALA A 20 -18.89 30.64 -6.41
N GLY A 21 -19.64 29.55 -6.23
CA GLY A 21 -19.06 28.29 -5.76
C GLY A 21 -18.34 27.62 -6.93
N VAL A 22 -17.07 27.30 -6.76
CA VAL A 22 -16.30 26.43 -7.66
C VAL A 22 -15.61 25.43 -6.76
N GLY A 23 -15.92 24.14 -6.93
CA GLY A 23 -15.17 23.08 -6.26
C GLY A 23 -13.72 23.14 -6.71
N THR A 24 -12.79 23.31 -5.77
CA THR A 24 -11.36 23.36 -6.06
C THR A 24 -10.85 21.98 -6.40
N ALA A 25 -11.00 21.57 -7.66
CA ALA A 25 -10.04 20.67 -8.27
C ALA A 25 -8.67 21.37 -8.21
N LEU A 26 -7.80 20.92 -7.30
CA LEU A 26 -6.45 21.46 -7.16
C LEU A 26 -5.59 20.97 -8.33
N ALA A 27 -5.71 21.68 -9.46
CA ALA A 27 -4.79 21.54 -10.57
C ALA A 27 -3.42 22.11 -10.16
N VAL A 28 -2.59 21.27 -9.52
CA VAL A 28 -1.20 21.59 -9.24
C VAL A 28 -0.45 21.62 -10.58
N SER A 29 -0.15 22.82 -11.06
CA SER A 29 0.66 23.03 -12.26
C SER A 29 2.13 22.71 -11.94
N LEU A 30 2.48 21.42 -11.92
CA LEU A 30 3.86 20.97 -11.83
C LEU A 30 4.62 21.36 -13.09
N ALA A 31 5.76 22.00 -12.90
CA ALA A 31 6.61 22.43 -14.01
C ALA A 31 7.40 21.25 -14.58
N GLY A 32 7.21 20.97 -15.86
CA GLY A 32 8.32 20.63 -16.76
C GLY A 32 8.99 19.25 -16.65
N CYS A 33 8.60 18.38 -15.73
CA CYS A 33 8.96 16.95 -15.82
C CYS A 33 7.85 16.20 -16.55
N SER A 34 8.06 15.93 -17.84
CA SER A 34 7.26 14.98 -18.59
C SER A 34 7.62 13.55 -18.18
N ALA A 35 7.27 13.19 -16.94
CA ALA A 35 7.14 11.78 -16.56
C ALA A 35 6.12 11.17 -17.52
N LEU A 36 6.46 10.02 -18.10
CA LEU A 36 5.50 9.27 -18.89
C LEU A 36 4.37 8.85 -17.94
N PRO A 37 3.09 8.99 -18.31
CA PRO A 37 2.01 8.53 -17.45
C PRO A 37 2.18 7.04 -17.20
N SER A 38 2.29 6.66 -15.94
CA SER A 38 2.40 5.26 -15.54
C SER A 38 1.15 4.50 -15.96
N ARG A 39 1.32 3.21 -16.26
CA ARG A 39 0.19 2.33 -16.63
C ARG A 39 -0.23 1.53 -15.41
N THR A 40 -1.49 1.64 -15.00
CA THR A 40 -2.06 0.74 -14.01
C THR A 40 -2.23 -0.66 -14.61
N LEU A 41 -1.92 -1.68 -13.80
CA LEU A 41 -2.21 -3.09 -14.02
C LEU A 41 -3.08 -3.53 -12.83
N ASP A 42 -4.38 -3.64 -13.06
CA ASP A 42 -5.45 -3.85 -12.07
C ASP A 42 -6.27 -5.14 -12.29
N ASP A 43 -6.01 -5.85 -13.39
CA ASP A 43 -6.62 -7.14 -13.74
C ASP A 43 -5.56 -8.28 -13.74
N PRO A 44 -5.08 -8.73 -12.56
CA PRO A 44 -4.14 -9.84 -12.45
C PRO A 44 -4.82 -11.19 -12.64
N GLU A 45 -4.06 -12.15 -13.21
CA GLU A 45 -4.42 -13.55 -13.16
C GLU A 45 -4.27 -14.06 -11.72
N ARG A 46 -5.36 -14.62 -11.18
CA ARG A 46 -5.45 -15.10 -9.79
C ARG A 46 -5.18 -16.59 -9.71
N GLU A 47 -4.29 -16.99 -8.82
CA GLU A 47 -4.02 -18.40 -8.52
C GLU A 47 -4.16 -18.67 -7.02
N ASP A 48 -5.01 -19.65 -6.69
CA ASP A 48 -5.22 -20.13 -5.33
C ASP A 48 -4.57 -21.49 -5.12
N GLN A 49 -3.50 -21.51 -4.31
CA GLN A 49 -2.87 -22.73 -3.82
C GLN A 49 -3.24 -22.98 -2.35
N ALA A 50 -3.10 -24.23 -1.91
CA ALA A 50 -3.50 -24.70 -0.56
C ALA A 50 -2.79 -24.04 0.64
N SER A 51 -1.84 -23.13 0.41
CA SER A 51 -1.19 -22.29 1.42
C SER A 51 -0.73 -20.94 0.86
N SER A 52 -1.18 -20.54 -0.34
CA SER A 52 -0.77 -19.27 -0.97
C SER A 52 -1.88 -18.68 -1.83
N ALA A 53 -2.13 -17.37 -1.70
CA ALA A 53 -2.87 -16.57 -2.68
C ALA A 53 -1.86 -15.85 -3.58
N ILE A 54 -2.07 -15.81 -4.89
CA ILE A 54 -1.13 -15.23 -5.86
C ILE A 54 -1.88 -14.38 -6.90
N LEU A 55 -1.34 -13.19 -7.19
CA LEU A 55 -1.73 -12.30 -8.27
C LEU A 55 -0.56 -12.19 -9.27
N ASN A 56 -0.76 -12.63 -10.50
CA ASN A 56 0.22 -12.54 -11.59
C ASN A 56 -0.15 -11.39 -12.53
N TYR A 57 0.79 -10.48 -12.81
CA TYR A 57 0.58 -9.30 -13.64
C TYR A 57 1.37 -9.42 -14.95
N TYR A 58 0.71 -9.13 -16.07
CA TYR A 58 1.26 -9.33 -17.41
C TYR A 58 1.25 -8.07 -18.27
N VAL A 59 2.24 -7.95 -19.15
CA VAL A 59 2.29 -6.98 -20.25
C VAL A 59 2.71 -7.75 -21.50
N ASP A 60 1.91 -7.66 -22.57
CA ASP A 60 2.18 -8.31 -23.86
C ASP A 60 2.53 -9.82 -23.74
N ASP A 61 1.74 -10.53 -22.92
CA ASP A 61 1.86 -11.95 -22.52
C ASP A 61 3.12 -12.31 -21.70
N GLU A 62 3.96 -11.33 -21.33
CA GLU A 62 5.10 -11.51 -20.43
C GLU A 62 4.75 -11.13 -18.98
N ARG A 63 5.15 -11.97 -18.00
CA ARG A 63 4.84 -11.75 -16.58
C ARG A 63 5.81 -10.73 -15.99
N VAL A 64 5.33 -9.52 -15.74
CA VAL A 64 6.14 -8.40 -15.21
C VAL A 64 6.21 -8.38 -13.69
N ALA A 65 5.20 -8.91 -12.99
CA ALA A 65 5.18 -9.00 -11.53
C ALA A 65 4.32 -10.14 -10.99
N GLU A 66 4.59 -10.52 -9.75
CA GLU A 66 3.84 -11.49 -8.96
C GLU A 66 3.70 -10.93 -7.54
N VAL A 67 2.47 -10.86 -7.01
CA VAL A 67 2.21 -10.54 -5.59
C VAL A 67 1.60 -11.77 -4.94
N ALA A 68 2.18 -12.24 -3.84
CA ALA A 68 1.71 -13.42 -3.13
C ALA A 68 1.58 -13.19 -1.62
N MET A 69 0.57 -13.82 -1.02
CA MET A 69 0.52 -14.12 0.41
C MET A 69 0.74 -15.62 0.57
N THR A 70 1.67 -16.04 1.42
CA THR A 70 1.96 -17.45 1.73
C THR A 70 1.88 -17.70 3.23
N GLU A 71 1.13 -18.72 3.62
CA GLU A 71 1.06 -19.22 4.99
C GLU A 71 2.38 -19.91 5.36
N LEU A 72 2.97 -19.56 6.51
CA LEU A 72 4.29 -20.07 6.87
C LEU A 72 4.24 -21.42 7.62
N TRP A 73 3.15 -21.72 8.35
CA TRP A 73 3.00 -22.96 9.12
C TRP A 73 1.55 -23.42 9.24
N ARG A 74 1.31 -24.74 9.25
CA ARG A 74 -0.03 -25.36 9.41
C ARG A 74 -0.52 -25.51 10.86
N THR A 75 0.33 -25.23 11.83
CA THR A 75 -0.03 -25.26 13.26
C THR A 75 0.27 -23.90 13.86
N SER A 76 -0.72 -23.02 13.77
CA SER A 76 -0.89 -21.95 14.74
C SER A 76 -0.72 -22.57 16.13
N HIS A 77 0.23 -22.07 16.89
CA HIS A 77 0.36 -22.43 18.29
C HIS A 77 -0.30 -21.30 19.10
N GLY A 78 -1.07 -21.69 20.12
CA GLY A 78 -1.21 -20.81 21.28
C GLY A 78 0.20 -20.61 21.84
N ASP A 79 0.62 -19.35 21.98
CA ASP A 79 1.90 -19.06 22.63
C ASP A 79 1.84 -19.38 24.15
N ALA A 80 2.87 -19.03 24.90
CA ALA A 80 2.89 -19.26 26.35
C ALA A 80 1.80 -18.49 27.13
N TYR A 81 1.11 -17.55 26.49
CA TYR A 81 0.01 -16.75 27.04
C TYR A 81 -1.36 -17.15 26.47
N GLY A 82 -1.38 -17.98 25.42
CA GLY A 82 -2.58 -18.58 24.83
C GLY A 82 -3.10 -17.87 23.58
N ASP A 83 -2.37 -16.89 23.05
CA ASP A 83 -2.79 -16.16 21.85
C ASP A 83 -2.52 -16.99 20.59
N TRP A 84 -3.53 -17.10 19.73
CA TRP A 84 -3.46 -17.91 18.51
C TRP A 84 -2.78 -17.11 17.41
N GLN A 85 -1.61 -17.57 16.98
CA GLN A 85 -0.79 -16.86 16.00
C GLN A 85 -0.91 -17.48 14.62
N PHE A 86 -1.25 -16.67 13.62
CA PHE A 86 -1.23 -17.04 12.21
C PHE A 86 -0.07 -16.35 11.49
N PRO A 87 1.07 -17.05 11.30
CA PRO A 87 2.24 -16.49 10.61
C PRO A 87 2.11 -16.62 9.10
N PHE A 88 2.29 -15.51 8.38
CA PHE A 88 2.25 -15.46 6.92
C PHE A 88 3.33 -14.52 6.37
N ARG A 89 3.63 -14.68 5.08
CA ARG A 89 4.55 -13.82 4.34
C ARG A 89 3.83 -13.18 3.17
N THR A 90 3.93 -11.86 3.04
CA THR A 90 3.63 -11.15 1.78
C THR A 90 4.90 -11.04 0.96
N ASN A 91 4.81 -11.20 -0.36
CA ASN A 91 5.93 -11.16 -1.29
C ASN A 91 5.53 -10.45 -2.58
N VAL A 92 6.35 -9.51 -3.05
CA VAL A 92 6.30 -8.99 -4.42
C VAL A 92 7.56 -9.42 -5.16
N TRP A 93 7.42 -10.04 -6.32
CA TRP A 93 8.49 -10.25 -7.29
C TRP A 93 8.19 -9.44 -8.55
N HIS A 94 9.23 -9.01 -9.26
CA HIS A 94 9.14 -8.38 -10.57
C HIS A 94 10.22 -8.92 -11.52
N GLY A 95 10.00 -8.75 -12.83
CA GLY A 95 10.99 -9.09 -13.86
C GLY A 95 12.27 -8.24 -13.79
N ASP A 96 13.37 -8.74 -14.35
CA ASP A 96 14.72 -8.15 -14.22
C ASP A 96 14.86 -6.73 -14.84
N ASP A 97 13.94 -6.33 -15.73
CA ASP A 97 13.89 -5.00 -16.37
C ASP A 97 13.18 -3.92 -15.51
N PHE A 98 12.79 -4.27 -14.28
CA PHE A 98 12.07 -3.39 -13.36
C PHE A 98 12.79 -3.27 -12.00
N THR A 99 12.40 -2.25 -11.23
CA THR A 99 12.68 -2.13 -9.80
C THR A 99 11.38 -1.72 -9.09
N LEU A 100 11.05 -2.35 -7.96
CA LEU A 100 9.92 -1.98 -7.12
C LEU A 100 10.26 -0.70 -6.32
N GLU A 101 9.68 0.43 -6.68
CA GLU A 101 9.99 1.74 -6.07
C GLU A 101 9.26 1.96 -4.75
N SER A 102 7.98 1.59 -4.69
CA SER A 102 7.11 1.76 -3.53
C SER A 102 6.14 0.60 -3.41
N LEU A 103 5.74 0.27 -2.19
CA LEU A 103 4.84 -0.84 -1.88
C LEU A 103 3.97 -0.51 -0.67
N ARG A 104 2.65 -0.70 -0.82
CA ARG A 104 1.65 -0.56 0.25
C ARG A 104 0.76 -1.79 0.29
N TYR A 105 0.54 -2.32 1.48
CA TYR A 105 -0.50 -3.28 1.80
C TYR A 105 -1.52 -2.66 2.77
N VAL A 106 -2.80 -2.97 2.57
CA VAL A 106 -3.87 -2.70 3.55
C VAL A 106 -4.55 -4.01 3.89
N PHE A 107 -4.33 -4.47 5.12
CA PHE A 107 -4.89 -5.69 5.69
C PHE A 107 -6.28 -5.38 6.27
N ARG A 108 -7.31 -6.10 5.81
CA ARG A 108 -8.70 -5.96 6.26
C ARG A 108 -9.30 -7.31 6.67
N PRO A 109 -9.39 -7.57 7.98
CA PRO A 109 -10.24 -8.62 8.52
C PRO A 109 -11.72 -8.35 8.18
N ARG A 110 -12.48 -9.38 7.82
CA ARG A 110 -13.90 -9.33 7.48
C ARG A 110 -14.67 -10.39 8.24
N GLY A 111 -15.83 -10.01 8.77
CA GLY A 111 -16.68 -10.91 9.55
C GLY A 111 -16.13 -11.26 10.94
N VAL A 112 -15.30 -10.39 11.51
CA VAL A 112 -14.73 -10.50 12.85
C VAL A 112 -15.55 -9.69 13.88
N ASP A 113 -15.61 -10.19 15.11
CA ASP A 113 -16.03 -9.40 16.28
C ASP A 113 -14.81 -8.72 16.94
N HIS A 114 -13.63 -9.35 16.87
CA HIS A 114 -12.38 -8.83 17.41
C HIS A 114 -11.27 -8.87 16.32
N PRO A 115 -11.02 -7.76 15.61
CA PRO A 115 -9.97 -7.70 14.60
C PRO A 115 -8.60 -8.14 15.14
N PRO A 116 -7.88 -9.02 14.42
CA PRO A 116 -6.55 -9.46 14.83
C PRO A 116 -5.55 -8.30 14.93
N GLU A 117 -4.61 -8.40 15.86
CA GLU A 117 -3.45 -7.52 15.91
C GLU A 117 -2.36 -8.07 14.98
N PHE A 118 -1.84 -7.22 14.08
CA PHE A 118 -0.76 -7.59 13.18
C PHE A 118 0.60 -7.17 13.73
N TYR A 119 1.56 -8.08 13.66
CA TYR A 119 2.93 -7.89 14.11
C TYR A 119 3.88 -8.06 12.93
N LEU A 120 4.60 -7.00 12.55
CA LEU A 120 5.66 -7.06 11.54
C LEU A 120 6.94 -7.66 12.15
N GLN A 121 7.40 -8.79 11.63
CA GLN A 121 8.72 -9.31 11.97
C GLN A 121 9.79 -8.40 11.35
N ARG A 122 10.79 -8.00 12.14
CA ARG A 122 11.86 -7.09 11.69
C ARG A 122 12.48 -7.59 10.38
N PRO A 123 12.36 -6.85 9.26
CA PRO A 123 12.92 -7.26 7.98
C PRO A 123 14.43 -7.49 8.05
N GLY A 124 14.89 -8.49 7.28
CA GLY A 124 16.31 -8.82 7.16
C GLY A 124 17.06 -7.93 6.16
N GLY A 125 18.33 -8.25 5.96
CA GLY A 125 19.17 -7.60 4.94
C GLY A 125 19.87 -6.31 5.42
N TYR A 126 20.10 -5.42 4.47
CA TYR A 126 20.66 -4.08 4.70
C TYR A 126 19.64 -3.17 5.43
N PRO A 127 20.06 -1.99 5.93
CA PRO A 127 19.12 -0.99 6.43
C PRO A 127 18.02 -0.69 5.41
N TRP A 128 16.79 -0.57 5.91
CA TRP A 128 15.63 -0.16 5.12
C TRP A 128 15.44 1.35 5.27
N GLU A 129 14.91 1.96 4.22
CA GLU A 129 14.24 3.26 4.34
C GLU A 129 13.02 3.14 5.29
N PRO A 130 12.42 4.26 5.75
CA PRO A 130 11.32 4.23 6.70
C PRO A 130 10.15 3.34 6.25
N ILE A 131 9.86 2.31 7.05
CA ILE A 131 8.69 1.45 6.90
C ILE A 131 7.60 2.03 7.81
N GLU A 132 6.48 2.43 7.23
CA GLU A 132 5.29 2.82 7.96
C GLU A 132 4.46 1.56 8.27
N PHE A 133 4.21 1.32 9.55
CA PHE A 133 3.35 0.22 10.01
C PHE A 133 2.40 0.76 11.08
N ALA A 134 1.12 0.86 10.74
CA ALA A 134 0.13 1.60 11.52
C ALA A 134 -1.30 1.06 11.33
N ARG A 135 -2.20 1.42 12.23
CA ARG A 135 -3.65 1.27 12.05
C ARG A 135 -4.14 2.27 11.00
N GLY A 136 -5.12 1.87 10.18
CA GLY A 136 -5.76 2.73 9.19
C GLY A 136 -6.69 3.80 9.78
N GLU A 137 -7.37 4.53 8.89
CA GLU A 137 -8.42 5.48 9.30
C GLU A 137 -9.63 4.73 9.85
N ASP A 138 -9.99 3.61 9.20
CA ASP A 138 -10.83 2.59 9.80
C ASP A 138 -10.00 1.78 10.81
N HIS A 139 -10.56 1.56 12.00
CA HIS A 139 -9.83 0.97 13.12
C HIS A 139 -9.53 -0.53 12.98
N GLU A 140 -10.24 -1.18 12.04
CA GLU A 140 -10.08 -2.59 11.67
C GLU A 140 -8.95 -2.78 10.64
N GLU A 141 -8.54 -1.71 9.94
CA GLU A 141 -7.45 -1.75 8.96
C GLU A 141 -6.07 -1.72 9.62
N THR A 142 -5.12 -2.49 9.06
CA THR A 142 -3.69 -2.27 9.27
C THR A 142 -3.01 -1.94 7.94
N ILE A 143 -2.12 -0.95 7.95
CA ILE A 143 -1.34 -0.49 6.80
C ILE A 143 0.12 -0.87 7.02
N LEU A 144 0.73 -1.44 5.98
CA LEU A 144 2.18 -1.57 5.85
C LEU A 144 2.60 -0.85 4.56
N GLU A 145 3.38 0.21 4.68
CA GLU A 145 3.84 1.00 3.53
C GLU A 145 5.35 1.25 3.58
N VAL A 146 5.97 1.12 2.41
CA VAL A 146 7.35 1.57 2.15
C VAL A 146 7.27 2.52 0.95
N PRO A 147 7.34 3.84 1.17
CA PRO A 147 7.14 4.84 0.12
C PRO A 147 8.35 4.99 -0.81
N ASP A 148 9.53 4.55 -0.36
CA ASP A 148 10.75 4.41 -1.15
C ASP A 148 11.47 3.14 -0.69
N LEU A 149 11.57 2.12 -1.55
CA LEU A 149 12.29 0.87 -1.27
C LEU A 149 13.79 0.99 -1.57
N GLY A 150 14.22 2.05 -2.27
CA GLY A 150 15.59 2.25 -2.70
C GLY A 150 16.18 1.02 -3.39
N PHE A 151 17.37 0.60 -2.96
CA PHE A 151 18.04 -0.59 -3.51
C PHE A 151 17.40 -1.92 -3.07
N GLN A 152 16.53 -1.93 -2.05
CA GLN A 152 15.81 -3.14 -1.61
C GLN A 152 14.70 -3.52 -2.60
N GLY A 153 14.28 -2.56 -3.44
CA GLY A 153 13.28 -2.75 -4.48
C GLY A 153 13.66 -3.73 -5.59
N ARG A 154 14.85 -4.35 -5.57
CA ARG A 154 15.34 -5.22 -6.63
C ARG A 154 15.09 -6.71 -6.36
N GLY A 155 14.40 -7.37 -7.28
CA GLY A 155 14.15 -8.81 -7.31
C GLY A 155 12.87 -9.19 -6.58
N SER A 156 12.97 -9.48 -5.28
CA SER A 156 11.81 -9.80 -4.45
C SER A 156 11.83 -9.06 -3.12
N VAL A 157 10.75 -8.32 -2.84
CA VAL A 157 10.50 -7.66 -1.56
C VAL A 157 9.51 -8.50 -0.78
N ALA A 158 9.85 -8.84 0.46
CA ALA A 158 9.01 -9.66 1.31
C ALA A 158 8.98 -9.18 2.76
N PHE A 159 7.81 -9.35 3.38
CA PHE A 159 7.57 -9.09 4.79
C PHE A 159 6.96 -10.34 5.42
N GLU A 160 7.46 -10.71 6.59
CA GLU A 160 6.88 -11.77 7.43
C GLU A 160 6.05 -11.09 8.52
N LEU A 161 4.79 -11.50 8.63
CA LEU A 161 3.82 -10.95 9.57
C LEU A 161 3.21 -12.08 10.41
N VAL A 162 2.76 -11.72 11.60
CA VAL A 162 1.93 -12.59 12.45
C VAL A 162 0.62 -11.85 12.74
N ALA A 163 -0.51 -12.47 12.43
CA ALA A 163 -1.80 -12.05 12.96
C ALA A 163 -2.06 -12.77 14.28
N ALA A 164 -2.25 -12.01 15.37
CA ALA A 164 -2.75 -12.52 16.64
C ALA A 164 -4.27 -12.55 16.57
N VAL A 165 -4.85 -13.75 16.56
CA VAL A 165 -6.27 -14.02 16.30
C VAL A 165 -7.00 -14.26 17.61
N TYR A 166 -8.10 -13.52 17.81
CA TYR A 166 -8.89 -13.57 19.05
C TYR A 166 -10.21 -14.33 18.90
N ASP A 167 -10.85 -14.26 17.72
CA ASP A 167 -12.14 -14.89 17.45
C ASP A 167 -12.04 -16.43 17.29
N GLU A 168 -13.10 -17.14 17.68
CA GLU A 168 -13.15 -18.60 17.61
C GLU A 168 -13.46 -19.12 16.20
N GLU A 169 -14.30 -18.42 15.45
CA GLU A 169 -14.70 -18.78 14.09
C GLU A 169 -13.67 -18.30 13.04
N PRO A 170 -13.52 -19.00 11.90
CA PRO A 170 -12.72 -18.51 10.78
C PRO A 170 -13.29 -17.22 10.18
N PHE A 171 -12.40 -16.34 9.72
CA PHE A 171 -12.76 -15.05 9.11
C PHE A 171 -11.98 -14.83 7.82
N GLU A 172 -12.41 -13.87 6.99
CA GLU A 172 -11.71 -13.55 5.73
C GLU A 172 -10.73 -12.39 5.97
N LEU A 173 -9.51 -12.52 5.43
CA LEU A 173 -8.53 -11.45 5.37
C LEU A 173 -8.38 -11.02 3.91
N GLU A 174 -8.89 -9.84 3.59
CA GLU A 174 -8.55 -9.12 2.36
C GLU A 174 -7.20 -8.41 2.57
N ILE A 175 -6.35 -8.43 1.56
CA ILE A 175 -5.09 -7.68 1.53
C ILE A 175 -5.06 -6.91 0.21
N ASP A 176 -5.42 -5.63 0.25
CA ASP A 176 -5.20 -4.74 -0.89
C ASP A 176 -3.70 -4.48 -1.04
N VAL A 177 -3.18 -4.67 -2.24
CA VAL A 177 -1.83 -4.30 -2.64
C VAL A 177 -1.89 -3.13 -3.60
N ALA A 178 -1.01 -2.14 -3.38
CA ALA A 178 -0.68 -1.12 -4.36
C ALA A 178 0.84 -0.95 -4.39
N ALA A 179 1.45 -1.00 -5.58
CA ALA A 179 2.90 -0.84 -5.70
C ALA A 179 3.28 -0.16 -7.02
N THR A 180 4.49 0.42 -7.07
CA THR A 180 5.03 1.08 -8.26
C THR A 180 6.27 0.36 -8.74
N LEU A 181 6.29 -0.02 -10.02
CA LEU A 181 7.42 -0.63 -10.72
C LEU A 181 8.04 0.44 -11.63
N GLY A 182 9.21 0.94 -11.26
CA GLY A 182 10.05 1.75 -12.14
C GLY A 182 10.70 0.85 -13.19
N ALA A 183 10.74 1.30 -14.45
CA ALA A 183 11.37 0.54 -15.52
C ALA A 183 12.85 0.96 -15.72
N ASP A 184 13.78 0.00 -15.70
CA ASP A 184 15.22 0.26 -15.74
C ASP A 184 15.70 0.64 -17.17
N GLY A 185 15.44 1.88 -17.61
CA GLY A 185 16.00 2.40 -18.87
C GLY A 185 15.45 3.74 -19.35
N LEU A 186 16.16 4.36 -20.32
CA LEU A 186 15.84 5.69 -20.88
C LEU A 186 14.48 5.79 -21.63
N THR A 187 13.83 4.66 -21.86
CA THR A 187 12.54 4.55 -22.59
C THR A 187 11.50 3.73 -21.84
N GLY A 188 11.78 3.35 -20.59
CA GLY A 188 10.85 2.60 -19.75
C GLY A 188 9.57 3.38 -19.47
N ARG A 189 8.46 2.67 -19.29
CA ARG A 189 7.23 3.22 -18.70
C ARG A 189 7.05 2.56 -17.35
N ASP A 190 6.80 3.36 -16.33
CA ASP A 190 6.54 2.86 -15.00
C ASP A 190 5.14 2.24 -14.92
N TYR A 191 5.00 1.18 -14.14
CA TYR A 191 3.73 0.49 -13.93
C TYR A 191 3.26 0.65 -12.50
N ARG A 192 1.96 0.80 -12.31
CA ARG A 192 1.33 0.75 -11.00
C ARG A 192 0.56 -0.56 -10.90
N ILE A 193 0.93 -1.46 -10.01
CA ILE A 193 0.17 -2.68 -9.77
C ILE A 193 -0.85 -2.42 -8.66
N GLU A 194 -2.09 -2.85 -8.87
CA GLU A 194 -3.18 -2.79 -7.89
C GLU A 194 -3.95 -4.11 -7.90
N GLY A 195 -4.38 -4.57 -6.73
CA GLY A 195 -5.19 -5.78 -6.61
C GLY A 195 -5.47 -6.16 -5.17
N THR A 196 -6.25 -7.22 -4.97
CA THR A 196 -6.65 -7.72 -3.65
C THR A 196 -6.38 -9.22 -3.59
N LEU A 197 -5.64 -9.64 -2.56
CA LEU A 197 -5.51 -11.04 -2.15
C LEU A 197 -6.59 -11.34 -1.10
N GLU A 198 -7.19 -12.52 -1.14
CA GLU A 198 -8.23 -12.94 -0.18
C GLU A 198 -7.82 -14.27 0.45
N ARG A 199 -7.80 -14.38 1.79
CA ARG A 199 -7.53 -15.65 2.48
C ARG A 199 -8.41 -15.84 3.72
N THR A 200 -8.99 -17.02 3.86
CA THR A 200 -9.65 -17.43 5.10
C THR A 200 -8.61 -17.72 6.18
N ILE A 201 -8.66 -17.00 7.29
CA ILE A 201 -7.80 -17.20 8.45
C ILE A 201 -8.55 -18.09 9.45
N PRO A 202 -7.92 -19.16 9.98
CA PRO A 202 -8.56 -20.03 10.96
C PRO A 202 -8.69 -19.33 12.32
N GLY A 203 -9.92 -19.22 12.81
CA GLY A 203 -10.19 -18.86 14.20
C GLY A 203 -9.73 -19.90 15.20
N ARG A 204 -9.76 -19.54 16.49
CA ARG A 204 -9.23 -20.36 17.60
C ARG A 204 -9.94 -21.71 17.77
N GLY A 205 -11.20 -21.82 17.36
CA GLY A 205 -12.02 -23.03 17.50
C GLY A 205 -11.73 -24.10 16.43
N GLY A 206 -11.03 -23.76 15.34
CA GLY A 206 -10.85 -24.62 14.17
C GLY A 206 -9.94 -25.85 14.34
N GLN A 207 -9.44 -26.15 15.55
CA GLN A 207 -8.55 -27.30 15.83
C GLN A 207 -8.95 -28.12 17.08
N ALA A 208 -10.24 -28.17 17.42
CA ALA A 208 -10.79 -29.06 18.45
C ALA A 208 -11.04 -30.50 17.96
#